data_AF-A0A948E0G0-F1
#
_entry.id   AF-A0A948E0G0-F1
#
_cell.length_a   1.000
_cell.length_b   1.000
_cell.length_c   1.000
_cell.angle_alpha   90.00
_cell.angle_beta   90.00
_cell.angle_gamma   90.00
#
_symmetry.space_group_name_H-M   'P 1'
#
loop_
_entity.id
_entity.type
_entity.pdbx_description
1 polymer ?
#
loop_
_entity_poly.entity_id
_entity_poly.type
_entity_poly.pdbx_seq_one_letter_code
_entity_poly.pdbx_strand_id
1 'polypeptide(L)'
;TVNYFFAFLKDAPKLINLRKDKAIIIEKYDVFEKWRHEKADLIIAANVLNRSYFSDNQIKKALLNIFNALNNLGRFVVVDNRENEKATIFRMVNGVIEIEKDINNGTEIKEIALGMFPPLDKQTYLLKNLRA
;
A
#
# COMPACT_ATOMS: atom_id res chain seq x y z
N THR A 1 11.33 -11.26 13.84
CA THR A 1 10.64 -10.11 13.25
C THR A 1 9.30 -10.59 12.76
N VAL A 2 8.19 -10.11 13.34
CA VAL A 2 6.84 -10.52 12.93
C VAL A 2 6.45 -9.63 11.76
N ASN A 3 6.41 -10.20 10.56
CA ASN A 3 5.99 -9.48 9.37
C ASN A 3 4.46 -9.46 9.36
N TYR A 4 3.84 -8.35 9.75
CA TYR A 4 2.39 -8.22 9.65
C TYR A 4 1.97 -8.14 8.19
N PHE A 5 1.13 -9.07 7.76
CA PHE A 5 0.54 -9.12 6.42
C PHE A 5 -0.88 -8.56 6.48
N PHE A 6 -1.10 -7.39 5.88
CA PHE A 6 -2.44 -6.81 5.74
C PHE A 6 -2.96 -7.11 4.34
N ALA A 7 -4.03 -7.90 4.27
CA ALA A 7 -4.80 -8.11 3.07
C ALA A 7 -6.25 -7.71 3.31
N PHE A 8 -6.73 -6.73 2.57
CA PHE A 8 -8.15 -6.45 2.46
C PHE A 8 -8.73 -7.41 1.42
N LEU A 9 -9.36 -8.50 1.88
CA LEU A 9 -10.03 -9.47 1.01
C LEU A 9 -11.55 -9.31 1.17
N LYS A 10 -12.23 -8.98 0.05
CA LYS A 10 -13.69 -8.81 0.00
C LYS A 10 -14.45 -10.13 0.22
N ASP A 11 -13.80 -11.28 0.00
CA ASP A 11 -14.42 -12.61 0.11
C ASP A 11 -14.08 -13.29 1.45
N ALA A 12 -14.87 -12.96 2.47
CA ALA A 12 -14.77 -13.47 3.83
C ALA A 12 -14.87 -15.01 4.05
N PRO A 13 -15.53 -15.84 3.19
CA PRO A 13 -15.70 -17.27 3.49
C PRO A 13 -14.39 -18.08 3.60
N LYS A 14 -13.33 -17.66 2.91
CA LYS A 14 -12.02 -18.35 2.94
C LYS A 14 -11.15 -17.98 4.17
N LEU A 15 -11.52 -16.94 4.93
CA LEU A 15 -10.74 -16.46 6.07
C LEU A 15 -10.92 -17.33 7.33
N ILE A 16 -11.98 -18.14 7.40
CA ILE A 16 -12.32 -18.96 8.58
C ILE A 16 -11.21 -19.97 8.90
N ASN A 17 -10.55 -20.52 7.89
CA ASN A 17 -9.45 -21.48 8.10
C ASN A 17 -8.12 -20.81 8.47
N LEU A 18 -7.90 -19.54 8.09
CA LEU A 18 -6.68 -18.78 8.41
C LEU A 18 -6.62 -18.38 9.89
N ARG A 19 -7.77 -18.27 10.57
CA ARG A 19 -7.84 -17.96 12.02
C ARG A 19 -7.15 -18.98 12.92
N LYS A 20 -6.83 -20.17 12.41
CA LYS A 20 -6.14 -21.23 13.17
C LYS A 20 -4.63 -21.00 13.24
N ASP A 21 -4.08 -20.20 12.35
CA ASP A 21 -2.67 -19.83 12.38
C ASP A 21 -2.45 -18.66 13.34
N LYS A 22 -1.59 -18.86 14.35
CA LYS A 22 -1.24 -17.82 15.33
C LYS A 22 -0.47 -16.65 14.71
N ALA A 23 0.09 -16.81 13.52
CA ALA A 23 0.76 -15.74 12.78
C ALA A 23 -0.23 -14.78 12.08
N ILE A 24 -1.52 -15.12 12.02
CA ILE A 24 -2.54 -14.31 11.33
C ILE A 24 -3.45 -13.64 12.35
N ILE A 25 -3.38 -12.32 12.41
CA ILE A 25 -4.29 -11.49 13.21
C ILE A 25 -5.32 -10.89 12.26
N ILE A 26 -6.60 -11.14 12.55
CA ILE A 26 -7.71 -10.53 11.81
C ILE A 26 -8.34 -9.46 12.71
N GLU A 27 -8.33 -8.22 12.24
CA GLU A 27 -8.93 -7.10 12.96
C GLU A 27 -9.81 -6.24 12.04
N LYS A 28 -10.80 -5.58 12.64
CA LYS A 28 -11.53 -4.51 11.96
C LYS A 28 -10.66 -3.26 11.95
N TYR A 29 -10.40 -2.71 10.77
CA TYR A 29 -9.62 -1.50 10.58
C TYR A 29 -10.23 -0.65 9.47
N ASP A 30 -10.24 0.67 9.68
CA ASP A 30 -10.65 1.66 8.69
C ASP A 30 -9.39 2.28 8.08
N VAL A 31 -9.23 2.15 6.76
CA VAL A 31 -8.07 2.66 6.02
C VAL A 31 -7.96 4.19 6.06
N PHE A 32 -9.04 4.89 6.40
CA PHE A 32 -9.06 6.34 6.57
C PHE A 32 -8.58 6.79 7.96
N GLU A 33 -8.35 5.86 8.89
CA GLU A 33 -7.80 6.13 10.20
C GLU A 33 -6.29 5.86 10.25
N LYS A 34 -5.62 6.42 11.26
CA LYS A 34 -4.18 6.19 11.45
C LYS A 34 -3.94 4.73 11.85
N TRP A 35 -2.91 4.12 11.25
CA TRP A 35 -2.45 2.80 11.66
C TRP A 35 -1.96 2.80 13.12
N ARG A 36 -2.49 1.86 13.93
CA ARG A 36 -2.31 1.84 15.39
C ARG A 36 -1.21 0.89 15.88
N HIS A 37 -0.65 0.09 15.01
CA HIS A 37 0.36 -0.90 15.36
C HIS A 37 1.74 -0.48 14.85
N GLU A 38 2.71 -1.37 15.03
CA GLU A 38 4.02 -1.24 14.41
C GLU A 38 3.90 -1.12 12.88
N LYS A 39 4.85 -0.40 12.31
CA LYS A 39 4.94 -0.22 10.87
C LYS A 39 5.19 -1.56 10.17
N ALA A 40 4.60 -1.72 8.99
CA ALA A 40 4.65 -2.93 8.21
C ALA A 40 5.75 -2.89 7.13
N ASP A 41 6.33 -4.05 6.85
CA ASP A 41 7.26 -4.22 5.71
C ASP A 41 6.51 -4.43 4.39
N LEU A 42 5.25 -4.89 4.45
CA LEU A 42 4.41 -5.15 3.29
C LEU A 42 2.94 -4.84 3.62
N ILE A 43 2.30 -4.05 2.76
CA ILE A 43 0.85 -3.83 2.78
C ILE A 43 0.29 -4.23 1.42
N ILE A 44 -0.80 -5.00 1.39
CA ILE A 44 -1.48 -5.39 0.16
C ILE A 44 -2.94 -4.93 0.20
N ALA A 45 -3.32 -4.11 -0.78
CA ALA A 45 -4.70 -3.71 -1.02
C ALA A 45 -5.20 -4.33 -2.33
N ALA A 46 -5.99 -5.39 -2.24
CA ALA A 46 -6.55 -6.07 -3.40
C ALA A 46 -8.04 -5.70 -3.58
N ASN A 47 -8.38 -5.10 -4.71
CA ASN A 47 -9.75 -4.77 -5.13
C ASN A 47 -10.55 -3.85 -4.19
N VAL A 48 -9.88 -3.21 -3.23
CA VAL A 48 -10.51 -2.31 -2.26
C VAL A 48 -10.30 -0.84 -2.63
N LEU A 49 -9.10 -0.46 -3.06
CA LEU A 49 -8.74 0.94 -3.29
C LEU A 49 -8.91 1.26 -4.78
N ASN A 50 -10.08 1.79 -5.15
CA ASN A 50 -10.40 2.21 -6.51
C ASN A 50 -11.53 3.27 -6.53
N ARG A 51 -11.64 3.98 -7.66
CA ARG A 51 -12.60 5.07 -7.90
C ARG A 51 -14.06 4.64 -7.94
N SER A 52 -14.34 3.34 -8.09
CA SER A 52 -15.72 2.83 -8.01
C SER A 52 -16.24 2.80 -6.57
N TYR A 53 -15.37 2.75 -5.56
CA TYR A 53 -15.77 2.80 -4.15
C TYR A 53 -15.50 4.15 -3.48
N PHE A 54 -14.46 4.86 -3.90
CA PHE A 54 -13.96 6.03 -3.18
C PHE A 54 -13.65 7.19 -4.12
N SER A 55 -13.94 8.41 -3.66
CA SER A 55 -13.47 9.62 -4.34
C SER A 55 -11.94 9.75 -4.28
N ASP A 56 -11.35 10.50 -5.21
CA ASP A 56 -9.90 10.78 -5.20
C ASP A 56 -9.43 11.34 -3.85
N ASN A 57 -10.22 12.19 -3.18
CA ASN A 57 -9.86 12.72 -1.85
C ASN A 57 -9.82 11.64 -0.77
N GLN A 58 -10.76 10.69 -0.79
CA GLN A 58 -10.75 9.54 0.10
C GLN A 58 -9.56 8.63 -0.19
N ILE A 59 -9.28 8.35 -1.47
CA ILE A 59 -8.11 7.56 -1.89
C ILE A 59 -6.82 8.23 -1.40
N LYS A 60 -6.68 9.55 -1.59
CA LYS A 60 -5.53 10.31 -1.10
C LYS A 60 -5.36 10.18 0.42
N LYS A 61 -6.46 10.29 1.19
CA LYS A 61 -6.43 10.10 2.66
C LYS A 61 -5.97 8.69 3.02
N ALA A 62 -6.51 7.66 2.36
CA ALA A 62 -6.12 6.27 2.57
C ALA A 62 -4.63 6.04 2.24
N LEU A 63 -4.14 6.56 1.11
CA LEU A 63 -2.75 6.47 0.70
C LEU A 63 -1.81 7.09 1.74
N LEU A 64 -2.15 8.28 2.27
CA LEU A 64 -1.37 8.91 3.32
C LEU A 64 -1.22 8.00 4.55
N ASN A 65 -2.31 7.38 5.00
CA ASN A 65 -2.27 6.47 6.14
C ASN A 65 -1.47 5.19 5.83
N ILE A 66 -1.66 4.62 4.64
CA ILE A 66 -0.95 3.42 4.18
C ILE A 66 0.56 3.65 4.14
N PHE A 67 1.01 4.74 3.50
CA PHE A 67 2.43 5.04 3.41
C PHE A 67 3.04 5.40 4.77
N ASN A 68 2.29 6.05 5.66
CA ASN A 68 2.73 6.28 7.04
C ASN A 68 2.84 4.99 7.86
N ALA A 69 2.06 3.97 7.52
CA ALA A 69 2.10 2.65 8.14
C ALA A 69 3.25 1.78 7.62
N LEU A 70 3.97 2.19 6.57
CA LEU A 70 5.12 1.44 6.06
C LEU A 70 6.43 1.76 6.78
N ASN A 71 7.25 0.72 6.95
CA ASN A 71 8.66 0.85 7.27
C ASN A 71 9.46 1.50 6.15
N ASN A 72 10.66 1.97 6.48
CA ASN A 72 11.65 2.23 5.44
C ASN A 72 11.94 0.95 4.67
N LEU A 73 12.08 1.04 3.35
CA LEU A 73 12.19 -0.10 2.41
C LEU A 73 10.95 -1.00 2.33
N GLY A 74 9.86 -0.64 3.03
CA GLY A 74 8.58 -1.33 2.97
C GLY A 74 7.90 -1.16 1.62
N ARG A 75 7.03 -2.13 1.28
CA ARG A 75 6.31 -2.16 0.00
C ARG A 75 4.81 -2.04 0.19
N PHE A 76 4.18 -1.29 -0.70
CA PHE A 76 2.75 -1.27 -0.84
C PHE A 76 2.36 -1.82 -2.21
N VAL A 77 1.53 -2.85 -2.21
CA VAL A 77 1.02 -3.47 -3.43
C VAL A 77 -0.47 -3.17 -3.54
N VAL A 78 -0.87 -2.53 -4.64
CA VAL A 78 -2.28 -2.38 -5.01
C VAL A 78 -2.56 -3.31 -6.15
N VAL A 79 -3.61 -4.14 -6.00
CA VAL A 79 -4.08 -5.05 -7.04
C VAL A 79 -5.51 -4.68 -7.43
N ASP A 80 -5.79 -4.67 -8.73
CA ASP A 80 -7.10 -4.47 -9.31
C ASP A 80 -7.37 -5.58 -10.34
N ASN A 81 -8.43 -6.36 -10.15
CA ASN A 81 -8.78 -7.48 -11.02
C ASN A 81 -10.16 -7.34 -11.69
N ARG A 82 -10.74 -6.14 -11.74
CA ARG A 82 -12.11 -5.91 -12.24
C ARG A 82 -12.30 -6.23 -13.73
N GLU A 83 -11.32 -5.88 -14.56
CA GLU A 83 -11.34 -6.16 -16.00
C GLU A 83 -10.22 -7.12 -16.41
N ASN A 84 -8.99 -6.74 -16.05
CA ASN A 84 -7.78 -7.52 -16.20
C ASN A 84 -6.98 -7.36 -14.90
N GLU A 85 -6.20 -8.37 -14.53
CA GLU A 85 -5.33 -8.27 -13.35
C GLU A 85 -4.26 -7.19 -13.59
N LYS A 86 -4.29 -6.13 -12.80
CA LYS A 86 -3.30 -5.04 -12.80
C LYS A 86 -2.76 -4.87 -11.39
N ALA A 87 -1.50 -4.48 -11.29
CA ALA A 87 -0.92 -4.13 -10.00
C ALA A 87 0.10 -3.02 -10.10
N THR A 88 0.17 -2.18 -9.07
CA THR A 88 1.27 -1.23 -8.88
C THR A 88 1.95 -1.52 -7.55
N ILE A 89 3.27 -1.67 -7.59
CA ILE A 89 4.12 -1.90 -6.44
C ILE A 89 4.87 -0.60 -6.16
N PHE A 90 4.62 -0.04 -4.98
CA PHE A 90 5.33 1.11 -4.45
C PHE A 90 6.37 0.67 -3.42
N ARG A 91 7.47 1.42 -3.33
CA ARG A 91 8.50 1.24 -2.30
C ARG A 91 8.72 2.53 -1.53
N MET A 92 8.78 2.43 -0.21
CA MET A 92 9.20 3.53 0.66
C MET A 92 10.72 3.53 0.78
N VAL A 93 11.40 4.62 0.45
CA VAL A 93 12.86 4.78 0.62
C VAL A 93 13.13 6.13 1.26
N ASN A 94 13.56 6.13 2.52
CA ASN A 94 13.93 7.32 3.30
C ASN A 94 12.83 8.41 3.28
N GLY A 95 11.57 7.99 3.43
CA GLY A 95 10.40 8.87 3.41
C GLY A 95 9.94 9.30 2.01
N VAL A 96 10.52 8.72 0.97
CA VAL A 96 10.17 8.94 -0.44
C VAL A 96 9.42 7.74 -0.97
N ILE A 97 8.40 7.96 -1.77
CA ILE A 97 7.64 6.90 -2.41
C ILE A 97 8.10 6.76 -3.85
N GLU A 98 8.53 5.56 -4.20
CA GLU A 98 8.92 5.19 -5.55
C GLU A 98 7.94 4.17 -6.12
N ILE A 99 7.76 4.19 -7.44
CA ILE A 99 7.13 3.07 -8.15
C ILE A 99 8.23 2.06 -8.43
N GLU A 100 8.18 0.91 -7.76
CA GLU A 100 9.14 -0.18 -7.98
C GLU A 100 8.79 -0.98 -9.22
N LYS A 101 7.50 -1.24 -9.46
CA LYS A 101 7.04 -2.05 -10.60
C LYS A 101 5.55 -1.86 -10.89
N ASP A 102 5.20 -1.95 -12.18
CA ASP A 102 3.82 -2.13 -12.63
C ASP A 102 3.62 -3.50 -13.28
N ILE A 103 2.40 -4.03 -13.12
CA ILE A 103 1.89 -5.21 -13.81
C ILE A 103 0.68 -4.76 -14.64
N ASN A 104 0.70 -5.08 -15.94
CA ASN A 104 -0.36 -4.74 -16.89
C ASN A 104 -0.73 -3.24 -16.88
N ASN A 105 0.28 -2.38 -16.98
CA ASN A 105 0.21 -0.91 -16.96
C ASN A 105 -0.13 -0.28 -15.59
N GLY A 106 -0.24 -1.07 -14.53
CA GLY A 106 -0.48 -0.56 -13.18
C GLY A 106 -1.95 -0.23 -12.92
N THR A 107 -2.22 0.19 -11.68
CA THR A 107 -3.56 0.56 -11.22
C THR A 107 -3.78 2.06 -11.34
N GLU A 108 -5.04 2.51 -11.36
CA GLU A 108 -5.38 3.94 -11.34
C GLU A 108 -4.82 4.69 -10.11
N ILE A 109 -4.50 3.95 -9.05
CA ILE A 109 -3.89 4.49 -7.83
C ILE A 109 -2.50 5.07 -8.10
N LYS A 110 -1.80 4.58 -9.13
CA LYS A 110 -0.52 5.12 -9.58
C LYS A 110 -0.57 6.62 -9.84
N GLU A 111 -1.57 7.07 -10.60
CA GLU A 111 -1.70 8.49 -10.99
C GLU A 111 -1.96 9.37 -9.78
N ILE A 112 -2.83 8.92 -8.87
CA ILE A 112 -3.17 9.63 -7.64
C ILE A 112 -1.94 9.72 -6.72
N ALA A 113 -1.20 8.61 -6.58
CA ALA A 113 0.01 8.56 -5.76
C ALA A 113 1.11 9.48 -6.31
N LEU A 114 1.35 9.49 -7.62
CA LEU A 114 2.32 10.38 -8.26
C LEU A 114 1.96 11.87 -8.10
N GLY A 115 0.66 12.20 -8.12
CA GLY A 115 0.20 13.57 -7.87
C GLY A 115 0.39 14.03 -6.42
N MET A 116 0.38 13.11 -5.46
CA MET A 116 0.61 13.41 -4.04
C MET A 116 2.08 13.41 -3.64
N PHE A 117 2.82 12.45 -4.19
CA PHE A 117 4.19 12.12 -3.84
C PHE A 117 5.01 12.11 -5.11
N PRO A 118 5.31 13.30 -5.68
CA PRO A 118 6.06 13.37 -6.91
C PRO A 118 7.43 12.71 -6.72
N PRO A 119 7.94 11.99 -7.74
CA PRO A 119 9.30 11.44 -7.69
C PRO A 119 10.29 12.55 -7.38
N LEU A 120 11.27 12.26 -6.54
CA LEU A 120 12.37 13.20 -6.35
C LEU A 120 13.14 13.34 -7.66
N ASP A 121 13.57 14.56 -7.96
CA ASP A 121 14.60 14.75 -8.97
C ASP A 121 15.89 14.02 -8.55
N LYS A 122 16.69 13.65 -9.55
CA LYS A 122 17.89 12.82 -9.38
C LYS A 122 18.89 13.41 -8.39
N GLN A 123 18.97 14.74 -8.28
CA GLN A 123 19.92 15.43 -7.41
C GLN A 123 19.44 15.36 -5.96
N THR A 124 18.15 15.61 -5.71
CA THR A 124 17.54 15.45 -4.38
C THR A 124 17.57 14.00 -3.91
N TYR A 125 17.40 13.05 -4.82
CA TYR A 125 17.51 11.62 -4.52
C TYR A 125 18.87 11.23 -3.96
N LEU A 126 19.95 11.64 -4.64
CA LEU A 126 21.32 11.35 -4.23
C LEU A 126 21.63 11.96 -2.86
N LEU A 127 21.20 13.19 -2.60
CA LEU A 127 21.44 13.87 -1.32
C LEU A 127 20.76 13.19 -0.13
N LYS A 128 19.55 12.63 -0.30
CA LYS A 128 18.86 11.92 0.79
C LYS A 128 19.46 10.54 1.07
N ASN A 129 19.97 9.86 0.05
CA ASN A 129 20.50 8.50 0.19
C ASN A 129 21.99 8.45 0.59
N LEU A 130 22.71 9.57 0.54
CA LEU A 130 24.08 9.69 1.06
C LEU A 130 24.17 10.03 2.57
N ARG A 131 23.04 10.33 3.21
CA ARG A 131 22.96 10.75 4.64
C ARG A 131 22.37 9.69 5.57
N ALA A 132 22.17 8.46 5.10
CA ALA A 132 21.58 7.34 5.84
C ALA A 132 22.64 6.30 6.23
#